data_AF-A0A353R8U4-F1
#
_entry.id   AF-A0A353R8U4-F1
#
_cell.length_a   1.000
_cell.length_b   1.000
_cell.length_c   1.000
_cell.angle_alpha   90.00
_cell.angle_beta   90.00
_cell.angle_gamma   90.00
#
_symmetry.space_group_name_H-M   'P 1'
#
loop_
_entity.id
_entity.type
_entity.pdbx_description
1 polymer ?
#
loop_
_entity_poly.entity_id
_entity_poly.type
_entity_poly.pdbx_seq_one_letter_code
_entity_poly.pdbx_strand_id
1 'polypeptide(L)'
;LRFHKGAFHLAEDLGLDITPVLLHGFGHVLPKEDLLLRKGKMTVKILPRIKANDLTYGITYQKRAKAVRQLFIREYDALCASVEDAGYFAPTILHNYLYKGRDVYASVRRSMQKNSNFAEQIKALPISGAYFLEDHNRGEFALTASLVRRDLKIKAYIADVKNRELAAHCISVPDNLTYTDKPDSDEQ
;
A
#
# COMPACT_ATOMS: atom_id res chain seq x y z
N LEU A 1 -0.06 1.25 -14.89
CA LEU A 1 -1.23 0.56 -15.50
C LEU A 1 -1.72 1.29 -16.74
N ARG A 2 -2.05 0.54 -17.80
CA ARG A 2 -2.64 1.06 -19.05
C ARG A 2 -4.09 1.49 -18.80
N PHE A 3 -4.45 2.70 -19.21
CA PHE A 3 -5.83 3.21 -19.12
C PHE A 3 -6.47 3.15 -20.51
N HIS A 4 -7.41 2.23 -20.70
CA HIS A 4 -8.00 1.96 -22.01
C HIS A 4 -9.01 3.03 -22.42
N LYS A 5 -9.03 3.39 -23.70
CA LYS A 5 -9.88 4.47 -24.26
C LYS A 5 -11.19 3.96 -24.88
N GLY A 6 -11.33 2.66 -25.12
CA GLY A 6 -12.47 2.10 -25.86
C GLY A 6 -13.83 2.42 -25.24
N ALA A 7 -13.94 2.35 -23.91
CA ALA A 7 -15.18 2.72 -23.21
C ALA A 7 -15.52 4.22 -23.38
N PHE A 8 -14.52 5.09 -23.47
CA PHE A 8 -14.74 6.52 -23.69
C PHE A 8 -15.20 6.82 -25.11
N HIS A 9 -14.65 6.09 -26.09
CA HIS A 9 -15.09 6.18 -27.49
C HIS A 9 -16.57 5.78 -27.61
N LEU A 10 -16.94 4.63 -27.04
CA LEU A 10 -18.33 4.17 -27.05
C LEU A 10 -19.27 5.15 -26.31
N ALA A 11 -18.80 5.74 -25.20
CA ALA A 11 -19.60 6.73 -24.48
C ALA A 11 -19.82 8.01 -25.29
N GLU A 12 -18.83 8.44 -26.09
CA GLU A 12 -18.95 9.59 -26.99
C GLU A 12 -19.94 9.29 -28.13
N ASP A 13 -19.78 8.16 -28.82
CA ASP A 13 -20.64 7.76 -29.95
C ASP A 13 -22.12 7.61 -29.55
N LEU A 14 -22.38 7.13 -28.33
CA LEU A 14 -23.72 6.84 -27.83
C LEU A 14 -24.30 7.97 -26.95
N GLY A 15 -23.55 9.04 -26.72
CA GLY A 15 -23.98 10.14 -25.83
C GLY A 15 -24.23 9.70 -24.39
N LEU A 16 -23.43 8.74 -23.88
CA LEU A 16 -23.58 8.16 -22.55
C LEU A 16 -22.78 8.92 -21.50
N ASP A 17 -23.34 8.94 -20.30
CA ASP A 17 -22.66 9.43 -19.12
C ASP A 17 -21.67 8.38 -18.60
N ILE A 18 -20.64 8.85 -17.89
CA ILE A 18 -19.58 8.00 -17.35
C ILE A 18 -19.61 8.09 -15.83
N THR A 19 -19.67 6.94 -15.14
CA THR A 19 -19.56 6.86 -13.68
C THR A 19 -18.22 6.23 -13.29
N PRO A 20 -17.26 7.00 -12.75
CA PRO A 20 -16.00 6.45 -12.29
C PRO A 20 -16.17 5.61 -11.03
N VAL A 21 -15.58 4.41 -11.01
CA VAL A 21 -15.58 3.49 -9.86
C VAL A 21 -14.15 3.10 -9.52
N LEU A 22 -13.72 3.38 -8.29
CA LEU A 22 -12.41 2.98 -7.77
C LEU A 22 -12.54 1.70 -6.96
N LEU A 23 -11.59 0.79 -7.18
CA LEU A 23 -11.46 -0.48 -6.47
C LEU A 23 -10.10 -0.49 -5.77
N HIS A 24 -10.11 -0.59 -4.44
CA HIS A 24 -8.90 -0.63 -3.61
C HIS A 24 -8.87 -1.91 -2.76
N GLY A 25 -7.67 -2.45 -2.51
CA GLY A 25 -7.46 -3.65 -1.70
C GLY A 25 -7.76 -4.99 -2.39
N PHE A 26 -8.35 -4.98 -3.60
CA PHE A 26 -8.66 -6.20 -4.36
C PHE A 26 -7.42 -7.07 -4.59
N GLY A 27 -6.30 -6.48 -5.04
CA GLY A 27 -5.05 -7.23 -5.24
C GLY A 27 -4.35 -7.66 -3.94
N HIS A 28 -4.69 -7.07 -2.80
CA HIS A 28 -4.16 -7.48 -1.50
C HIS A 28 -4.91 -8.69 -0.94
N VAL A 29 -6.22 -8.75 -1.18
CA VAL A 29 -7.12 -9.82 -0.72
C VAL A 29 -7.14 -10.99 -1.71
N LEU A 30 -7.13 -10.70 -3.00
CA LEU A 30 -7.14 -11.65 -4.11
C LEU A 30 -6.01 -11.32 -5.10
N PRO A 31 -4.75 -11.66 -4.75
CA PRO A 31 -3.63 -11.52 -5.67
C PRO A 31 -3.85 -12.40 -6.91
N LYS A 32 -3.48 -11.91 -8.10
CA LYS A 32 -3.67 -12.69 -9.34
C LYS A 32 -2.81 -13.94 -9.43
N GLU A 33 -1.61 -13.87 -8.87
CA GLU A 33 -0.59 -14.93 -8.93
C GLU A 33 -0.72 -15.96 -7.80
N ASP A 34 -1.75 -15.83 -6.96
CA ASP A 34 -1.96 -16.67 -5.79
C ASP A 34 -3.43 -17.11 -5.73
N LEU A 35 -3.68 -18.41 -5.54
CA LEU A 35 -5.04 -18.95 -5.41
C LEU A 35 -5.60 -18.80 -3.99
N LEU A 36 -4.83 -18.23 -3.05
CA LEU A 36 -5.24 -18.02 -1.67
C LEU A 36 -6.00 -16.69 -1.49
N LEU A 37 -7.22 -16.79 -0.98
CA LEU A 37 -7.94 -15.63 -0.44
C LEU A 37 -7.29 -15.17 0.87
N ARG A 38 -6.74 -13.96 0.88
CA ARG A 38 -6.08 -13.38 2.04
C ARG A 38 -7.08 -12.57 2.87
N LYS A 39 -6.93 -12.59 4.19
CA LYS A 39 -7.69 -11.69 5.07
C LYS A 39 -7.28 -10.25 4.78
N GLY A 40 -8.25 -9.35 4.60
CA GLY A 40 -8.00 -7.93 4.36
C GLY A 40 -9.30 -7.16 4.17
N LYS A 41 -9.19 -5.92 3.68
CA LYS A 41 -10.33 -5.05 3.37
C LYS A 41 -10.32 -4.72 1.87
N MET A 42 -11.50 -4.73 1.27
CA MET A 42 -11.72 -4.30 -0.11
C MET A 42 -12.66 -3.09 -0.07
N THR A 43 -12.28 -2.01 -0.75
CA THR A 43 -13.02 -0.75 -0.71
C THR A 43 -13.45 -0.37 -2.12
N VAL A 44 -14.72 0.00 -2.27
CA VAL A 44 -15.29 0.53 -3.51
C VAL A 44 -15.69 1.97 -3.28
N LYS A 45 -15.16 2.89 -4.09
CA LYS A 45 -15.55 4.31 -4.07
C LYS A 45 -16.16 4.67 -5.42
N ILE A 46 -17.42 5.07 -5.40
CA ILE A 46 -18.14 5.56 -6.58
C ILE A 46 -17.99 7.08 -6.59
N LEU A 47 -17.46 7.64 -7.68
CA LEU A 47 -17.31 9.08 -7.84
C LEU A 47 -18.54 9.69 -8.52
N PRO A 48 -18.68 11.03 -8.47
CA PRO A 48 -19.73 11.73 -9.20
C PRO A 48 -19.76 11.34 -10.68
N ARG A 49 -20.98 11.15 -11.17
CA ARG A 49 -21.27 10.89 -12.59
C ARG A 49 -20.81 12.09 -13.44
N ILE A 50 -20.10 11.79 -14.52
CA ILE A 50 -19.66 12.76 -15.51
C ILE A 50 -20.67 12.74 -16.66
N LYS A 51 -21.43 13.83 -16.82
CA LYS A 51 -22.45 13.93 -17.87
C LYS A 51 -21.84 13.91 -19.27
N ALA A 52 -22.53 13.34 -20.26
CA ALA A 52 -22.06 13.27 -21.63
C ALA A 52 -21.67 14.66 -22.17
N ASN A 53 -22.48 15.68 -21.86
CA ASN A 53 -22.26 17.08 -22.25
C ASN A 53 -21.31 17.88 -21.35
N ASP A 54 -20.71 17.27 -20.33
CA ASP A 54 -19.74 17.94 -19.46
C ASP A 54 -18.37 18.02 -20.14
N LEU A 55 -18.01 19.24 -20.59
CA LEU A 55 -16.76 19.51 -21.29
C LEU A 55 -15.56 19.74 -20.36
N THR A 56 -15.75 19.75 -19.04
CA THR A 56 -14.66 19.97 -18.06
C THR A 56 -13.57 18.89 -18.14
N TYR A 57 -13.95 17.68 -18.58
CA TYR A 57 -13.03 16.55 -18.78
C TYR A 57 -12.43 16.53 -20.19
N GLY A 58 -12.76 17.49 -21.05
CA GLY A 58 -12.26 17.60 -22.41
C GLY A 58 -13.30 17.22 -23.46
N ILE A 59 -13.08 17.77 -24.66
CA ILE A 59 -14.06 17.73 -25.76
C ILE A 59 -14.06 16.39 -26.49
N THR A 60 -12.89 15.75 -26.66
CA THR A 60 -12.78 14.47 -27.37
C THR A 60 -12.63 13.32 -26.38
N TYR A 61 -13.06 12.12 -26.75
CA TYR A 61 -12.95 10.91 -25.92
C TYR A 61 -11.50 10.67 -25.42
N GLN A 62 -10.51 11.07 -26.22
CA GLN A 62 -9.08 10.93 -25.89
C GLN A 62 -8.68 11.88 -24.77
N LYS A 63 -9.12 13.15 -24.84
CA LYS A 63 -8.89 14.15 -23.78
C LYS A 63 -9.65 13.76 -22.52
N ARG A 64 -10.90 13.28 -22.68
CA ARG A 64 -11.75 12.75 -21.61
C ARG A 64 -11.11 11.58 -20.87
N ALA A 65 -10.60 10.59 -21.60
CA ALA A 65 -9.88 9.46 -21.01
C ALA A 65 -8.64 9.92 -20.23
N LYS A 66 -7.89 10.91 -20.75
CA LYS A 66 -6.71 11.47 -20.07
C LYS A 66 -7.09 12.20 -18.78
N ALA A 67 -8.13 13.05 -18.81
CA ALA A 67 -8.60 13.79 -17.64
C ALA A 67 -9.15 12.84 -16.56
N VAL A 68 -10.00 11.88 -16.95
CA VAL A 68 -10.53 10.87 -16.02
C VAL A 68 -9.41 10.01 -15.44
N ARG A 69 -8.37 9.66 -16.21
CA ARG A 69 -7.20 8.98 -15.64
C ARG A 69 -6.53 9.79 -14.53
N GLN A 70 -6.38 11.11 -14.69
CA GLN A 70 -5.80 11.97 -13.65
C GLN A 70 -6.71 12.07 -12.42
N LEU A 71 -8.03 12.13 -12.63
CA LEU A 71 -9.01 12.02 -11.55
C LEU A 71 -8.82 10.70 -10.78
N PHE A 72 -8.71 9.57 -11.48
CA PHE A 72 -8.49 8.26 -10.84
C PHE A 72 -7.21 8.24 -10.00
N ILE A 73 -6.09 8.76 -10.51
CA ILE A 73 -4.82 8.80 -9.75
C ILE A 73 -5.01 9.59 -8.45
N ARG A 74 -5.50 10.82 -8.55
CA ARG A 74 -5.72 11.69 -7.38
C ARG A 74 -6.67 11.07 -6.35
N GLU A 75 -7.80 10.55 -6.82
CA GLU A 75 -8.83 9.98 -5.94
C GLU A 75 -8.41 8.64 -5.33
N TYR A 76 -7.58 7.87 -6.05
CA TYR A 76 -7.00 6.62 -5.54
C TYR A 76 -5.95 6.92 -4.47
N ASP A 77 -5.08 7.91 -4.68
CA ASP A 77 -4.08 8.32 -3.68
C ASP A 77 -4.74 8.84 -2.40
N ALA A 78 -5.79 9.65 -2.53
CA ALA A 78 -6.60 10.09 -1.39
C ALA A 78 -7.30 8.92 -0.68
N LEU A 79 -7.80 7.94 -1.44
CA LEU A 79 -8.40 6.74 -0.88
C LEU A 79 -7.37 5.94 -0.08
N CYS A 80 -6.20 5.66 -0.67
CA CYS A 80 -5.07 5.00 0.02
C CYS A 80 -4.74 5.70 1.34
N ALA A 81 -4.53 7.02 1.32
CA ALA A 81 -4.22 7.81 2.53
C ALA A 81 -5.29 7.70 3.63
N SER A 82 -6.54 7.48 3.25
CA SER A 82 -7.66 7.35 4.20
C SER A 82 -7.85 5.94 4.77
N VAL A 83 -7.37 4.88 4.10
CA VAL A 83 -7.64 3.49 4.48
C VAL A 83 -6.40 2.66 4.81
N GLU A 84 -5.22 3.02 4.31
CA GLU A 84 -3.98 2.26 4.44
C GLU A 84 -3.24 2.57 5.75
N ASP A 85 -3.90 2.28 6.88
CA ASP A 85 -3.29 2.39 8.20
C ASP A 85 -2.54 1.10 8.62
N ALA A 86 -1.90 1.15 9.80
CA ALA A 86 -1.19 -0.01 10.34
C ALA A 86 -2.12 -1.23 10.56
N GLY A 87 -3.40 -1.00 10.86
CA GLY A 87 -4.39 -2.07 11.01
C GLY A 87 -4.79 -2.71 9.68
N TYR A 88 -4.83 -1.92 8.60
CA TYR A 88 -5.08 -2.39 7.25
C TYR A 88 -4.00 -3.35 6.77
N PHE A 89 -2.72 -3.03 7.03
CA PHE A 89 -1.60 -3.89 6.64
C PHE A 89 -1.34 -5.05 7.60
N ALA A 90 -1.87 -5.04 8.82
CA ALA A 90 -1.57 -6.09 9.81
C ALA A 90 -1.80 -7.53 9.30
N PRO A 91 -2.90 -7.87 8.59
CA PRO A 91 -3.06 -9.20 8.00
C PRO A 91 -1.97 -9.53 6.96
N THR A 92 -1.55 -8.56 6.15
CA THR A 92 -0.48 -8.71 5.17
C THR A 92 0.85 -8.99 5.85
N ILE A 93 1.17 -8.27 6.92
CA ILE A 93 2.37 -8.51 7.73
C ILE A 93 2.33 -9.94 8.27
N LEU A 94 1.25 -10.35 8.95
CA LEU A 94 1.13 -11.69 9.50
C LEU A 94 1.24 -12.79 8.43
N HIS A 95 0.73 -12.55 7.22
CA HIS A 95 0.87 -13.49 6.11
C HIS A 95 2.34 -13.73 5.70
N ASN A 96 3.21 -12.71 5.80
CA ASN A 96 4.65 -12.87 5.51
C ASN A 96 5.35 -13.85 6.47
N TYR A 97 4.85 -13.98 7.70
CA TYR A 97 5.42 -14.86 8.71
C TYR A 97 4.71 -16.21 8.82
N LEU A 98 3.59 -16.42 8.09
CA LEU A 98 2.77 -17.62 8.17
C LEU A 98 3.57 -18.90 7.86
N TYR A 99 4.45 -18.83 6.86
CA TYR A 99 5.27 -19.96 6.40
C TYR A 99 6.63 -20.06 7.08
N LYS A 100 6.94 -19.16 8.03
CA LYS A 100 8.26 -19.07 8.70
C LYS A 100 8.31 -19.82 10.04
N GLY A 101 7.27 -20.61 10.35
CA GLY A 101 7.15 -21.42 11.56
C GLY A 101 6.15 -20.88 12.57
N ARG A 102 5.50 -21.80 13.30
CA ARG A 102 4.42 -21.48 14.25
C ARG A 102 4.87 -20.51 15.34
N ASP A 103 6.06 -20.72 15.91
CA ASP A 103 6.56 -19.90 17.01
C ASP A 103 6.90 -18.48 16.55
N VAL A 104 7.47 -18.34 15.35
CA VAL A 104 7.74 -17.05 14.72
C VAL A 104 6.45 -16.28 14.51
N TYR A 105 5.46 -16.92 13.86
CA TYR A 105 4.15 -16.33 13.62
C TYR A 105 3.48 -15.89 14.94
N ALA A 106 3.46 -16.76 15.95
CA ALA A 106 2.86 -16.45 17.25
C ALA A 106 3.60 -15.32 17.97
N SER A 107 4.93 -15.22 17.83
CA SER A 107 5.73 -14.12 18.37
C SER A 107 5.38 -12.79 17.70
N VAL A 108 5.39 -12.74 16.36
CA VAL A 108 5.06 -11.52 15.59
C VAL A 108 3.62 -11.09 15.87
N ARG A 109 2.67 -12.02 15.89
CA ARG A 109 1.27 -11.72 16.22
C ARG A 109 1.13 -11.07 17.59
N ARG A 110 1.81 -11.60 18.61
CA ARG A 110 1.79 -11.03 19.97
C ARG A 110 2.44 -9.64 20.00
N SER A 111 3.57 -9.47 19.31
CA SER A 111 4.27 -8.19 19.19
C SER A 111 3.39 -7.12 18.55
N MET A 112 2.78 -7.43 17.40
CA MET A 112 1.85 -6.52 16.72
C MET A 112 0.64 -6.17 17.60
N GLN A 113 0.04 -7.15 18.28
CA GLN A 113 -1.10 -6.91 19.17
C GLN A 113 -0.74 -6.04 20.37
N LYS A 114 0.41 -6.30 21.01
CA LYS A 114 0.91 -5.55 22.17
C LYS A 114 1.14 -4.07 21.84
N ASN A 115 1.63 -3.79 20.64
CA ASN A 115 1.97 -2.44 20.20
C ASN A 115 0.85 -1.77 19.38
N SER A 116 -0.37 -2.34 19.35
CA SER A 116 -1.48 -1.82 18.51
C SER A 116 -1.07 -1.62 17.05
N ASN A 117 -0.36 -2.61 16.50
CA ASN A 117 0.28 -2.61 15.18
C ASN A 117 1.28 -1.47 14.95
N PHE A 118 1.87 -0.93 16.02
CA PHE A 118 2.80 0.19 15.99
C PHE A 118 2.18 1.50 15.47
N ALA A 119 0.86 1.64 15.53
CA ALA A 119 0.14 2.76 14.91
C ALA A 119 0.64 4.14 15.39
N GLU A 120 0.84 4.31 16.70
CA GLU A 120 1.29 5.59 17.27
C GLU A 120 2.76 5.89 16.91
N GLN A 121 3.62 4.87 16.90
CA GLN A 121 5.03 5.02 16.51
C GLN A 121 5.13 5.41 15.04
N ILE A 122 4.35 4.77 14.17
CA ILE A 122 4.32 5.10 12.74
C ILE A 122 3.77 6.50 12.51
N LYS A 123 2.76 6.94 13.28
CA LYS A 123 2.24 8.31 13.20
C LYS A 123 3.31 9.37 13.48
N ALA A 124 4.21 9.10 14.42
CA ALA A 124 5.32 9.99 14.77
C ALA A 124 6.42 10.06 13.69
N LEU A 125 6.47 9.12 12.75
CA LEU A 125 7.44 9.13 11.65
C LEU A 125 7.13 10.23 10.62
N PRO A 126 8.18 10.79 9.99
CA PRO A 126 8.01 11.72 8.88
C PRO A 126 7.20 11.09 7.73
N ILE A 127 6.50 11.94 6.96
CA ILE A 127 5.65 11.49 5.86
C ILE A 127 6.51 11.02 4.67
N SER A 128 7.63 11.69 4.41
CA SER A 128 8.54 11.41 3.30
C SER A 128 10.00 11.72 3.67
N GLY A 129 10.93 11.29 2.80
CA GLY A 129 12.36 11.54 2.96
C GLY A 129 13.14 10.25 3.21
N ALA A 130 14.23 10.33 3.96
CA ALA A 130 15.00 9.18 4.44
C ALA A 130 14.93 9.15 5.97
N TYR A 131 14.77 7.95 6.54
CA TYR A 131 14.70 7.77 7.98
C TYR A 131 15.39 6.47 8.40
N PHE A 132 16.23 6.58 9.43
CA PHE A 132 16.85 5.43 10.06
C PHE A 132 15.93 4.90 11.17
N LEU A 133 15.61 3.61 11.12
CA LEU A 133 14.66 2.97 12.04
C LEU A 133 15.34 1.79 12.73
N GLU A 134 15.38 1.82 14.06
CA GLU A 134 15.82 0.66 14.84
C GLU A 134 14.63 -0.27 15.10
N ASP A 135 14.72 -1.51 14.61
CA ASP A 135 13.71 -2.53 14.84
C ASP A 135 14.28 -3.63 15.74
N HIS A 136 13.91 -3.58 17.02
CA HIS A 136 14.29 -4.59 18.02
C HIS A 136 13.45 -5.88 17.93
N ASN A 137 12.56 -5.98 16.95
CA ASN A 137 11.70 -7.13 16.74
C ASN A 137 12.25 -8.04 15.62
N ARG A 138 11.36 -8.72 14.89
CA ARG A 138 11.68 -9.61 13.76
C ARG A 138 11.44 -8.93 12.40
N GLY A 139 11.53 -7.60 12.36
CA GLY A 139 11.28 -6.80 11.16
C GLY A 139 9.82 -6.39 10.96
N GLU A 140 8.88 -6.81 11.83
CA GLU A 140 7.46 -6.49 11.64
C GLU A 140 7.16 -5.00 11.81
N PHE A 141 7.93 -4.28 12.63
CA PHE A 141 7.74 -2.85 12.81
C PHE A 141 8.24 -2.09 11.58
N ALA A 142 9.46 -2.38 11.13
CA ALA A 142 10.04 -1.80 9.93
C ALA A 142 9.16 -2.04 8.70
N LEU A 143 8.66 -3.27 8.54
CA LEU A 143 7.78 -3.63 7.42
C LEU A 143 6.41 -2.94 7.50
N THR A 144 5.83 -2.82 8.70
CA THR A 144 4.57 -2.08 8.86
C THR A 144 4.76 -0.60 8.57
N ALA A 145 5.85 -0.01 9.06
CA ALA A 145 6.19 1.39 8.85
C ALA A 145 6.39 1.71 7.35
N SER A 146 7.10 0.85 6.61
CA SER A 146 7.36 1.08 5.18
C SER A 146 6.11 1.00 4.31
N LEU A 147 5.17 0.11 4.67
CA LEU A 147 3.89 -0.02 3.94
C LEU A 147 2.96 1.17 4.20
N VAL A 148 2.93 1.68 5.44
CA VAL A 148 2.11 2.85 5.80
C VAL A 148 2.73 4.16 5.30
N ARG A 149 4.07 4.28 5.32
CA ARG A 149 4.84 5.45 4.86
C ARG A 149 5.45 5.18 3.49
N ARG A 150 4.60 5.11 2.46
CA ARG A 150 4.99 4.79 1.07
C ARG A 150 6.08 5.71 0.50
N ASP A 151 6.08 6.99 0.90
CA ASP A 151 7.02 8.00 0.41
C ASP A 151 8.26 8.17 1.31
N LEU A 152 8.39 7.38 2.37
CA LEU A 152 9.52 7.40 3.28
C LEU A 152 10.48 6.25 2.96
N LYS A 153 11.75 6.58 2.67
CA LYS A 153 12.82 5.60 2.53
C LYS A 153 13.32 5.21 3.92
N ILE A 154 13.03 3.98 4.33
CA ILE A 154 13.38 3.46 5.66
C ILE A 154 14.62 2.58 5.54
N LYS A 155 15.68 2.97 6.26
CA LYS A 155 16.84 2.10 6.50
C LYS A 155 16.65 1.48 7.89
N ALA A 156 16.29 0.21 7.94
CA ALA A 156 15.95 -0.48 9.16
C ALA A 156 17.13 -1.30 9.71
N TYR A 157 17.58 -0.99 10.92
CA TYR A 157 18.59 -1.76 11.61
C TYR A 157 17.95 -2.83 12.49
N ILE A 158 18.36 -4.08 12.29
CA ILE A 158 17.97 -5.23 13.11
C ILE A 158 19.26 -5.87 13.60
N ALA A 159 19.50 -5.90 14.92
CA ALA A 159 20.75 -6.41 15.49
C ALA A 159 20.95 -7.92 15.27
N ASP A 160 19.89 -8.71 15.47
CA ASP A 160 19.96 -10.17 15.32
C ASP A 160 19.97 -10.59 13.83
N VAL A 161 21.00 -11.33 13.44
CA VAL A 161 21.22 -11.77 12.05
C VAL A 161 20.08 -12.65 11.55
N LYS A 162 19.58 -13.57 12.37
CA LYS A 162 18.50 -14.49 11.97
C LYS A 162 17.20 -13.72 11.74
N ASN A 163 16.88 -12.78 12.61
CA ASN A 163 15.71 -11.92 12.47
C ASN A 163 15.82 -11.02 11.23
N ARG A 164 17.02 -10.52 10.92
CA ARG A 164 17.29 -9.72 9.73
C ARG A 164 17.11 -10.52 8.45
N GLU A 165 17.69 -11.72 8.36
CA GLU A 165 17.50 -12.64 7.23
C GLU A 165 16.02 -12.99 7.06
N LEU A 166 15.35 -13.27 8.18
CA LEU A 166 13.93 -13.59 8.19
C LEU A 166 13.10 -12.43 7.63
N ALA A 167 13.37 -11.19 8.04
CA ALA A 167 12.70 -10.00 7.53
C ALA A 167 13.01 -9.73 6.05
N ALA A 168 14.26 -9.91 5.62
CA ALA A 168 14.67 -9.72 4.22
C ALA A 168 13.99 -10.71 3.26
N HIS A 169 13.66 -11.92 3.73
CA HIS A 169 12.92 -12.93 2.95
C HIS A 169 11.39 -12.80 3.09
N CYS A 170 10.85 -11.65 3.45
CA CYS A 170 9.41 -11.39 3.40
C CYS A 170 8.99 -11.03 1.96
N ILE A 171 7.84 -11.54 1.51
CA ILE A 171 7.31 -11.33 0.15
C ILE A 171 6.86 -9.88 -0.06
N SER A 172 6.40 -9.21 0.99
CA SER A 172 5.82 -7.86 0.93
C SER A 172 6.82 -6.75 1.25
N VAL A 173 8.13 -7.01 1.22
CA VAL A 173 9.15 -5.96 1.43
C VAL A 173 9.08 -4.98 0.25
N PRO A 174 8.71 -3.71 0.49
CA PRO A 174 8.61 -2.72 -0.57
C PRO A 174 9.98 -2.11 -0.90
N ASP A 175 10.10 -1.48 -2.06
CA ASP A 175 11.35 -0.85 -2.54
C ASP A 175 11.87 0.28 -1.63
N ASN A 176 10.99 0.86 -0.81
CA ASN A 176 11.34 1.92 0.14
C ASN A 176 11.88 1.39 1.49
N LEU A 177 12.07 0.08 1.65
CA LEU A 177 12.64 -0.53 2.86
C LEU A 177 13.96 -1.24 2.56
N THR A 178 14.99 -0.94 3.33
CA THR A 178 16.27 -1.65 3.27
C THR A 178 16.71 -2.05 4.67
N TYR A 179 17.06 -3.32 4.86
CA TYR A 179 17.58 -3.81 6.13
C TYR A 179 19.11 -3.67 6.20
N THR A 180 19.65 -3.21 7.32
CA THR A 180 21.08 -3.03 7.55
C THR A 180 21.56 -3.69 8.83
N ASP A 181 22.85 -4.00 8.85
CA ASP A 181 23.61 -4.58 9.96
C ASP A 181 24.41 -3.54 10.74
N LYS A 182 24.43 -2.29 10.28
CA LYS A 182 25.12 -1.19 10.95
C LYS A 182 24.11 -0.33 11.71
N PRO A 183 24.34 -0.05 13.00
CA PRO A 183 23.58 0.99 13.71
C PRO A 183 23.81 2.35 13.03
N ASP A 184 22.98 3.35 13.35
CA ASP A 184 23.09 4.66 12.70
C ASP A 184 24.49 5.20 12.95
N SER A 185 25.30 5.25 11.89
CA SER A 185 26.53 5.99 11.92
C SER A 185 26.11 7.41 11.58
N ASP A 186 26.08 8.28 12.60
CA ASP A 186 26.04 9.73 12.42
C ASP A 186 27.20 10.13 11.47
N GLU A 187 26.98 10.06 10.16
CA GLU A 187 27.73 10.87 9.21
C GLU A 187 27.15 12.28 9.32
N GLN A 188 27.69 13.01 10.30
CA GLN A 188 27.67 14.47 10.35
C GLN A 188 28.26 15.07 9.07
#